data_AF-A0A962JP88-F1
#
_entry.id   AF-A0A962JP88-F1
#
_cell.length_a   1.000
_cell.length_b   1.000
_cell.length_c   1.000
_cell.angle_alpha   90.00
_cell.angle_beta   90.00
_cell.angle_gamma   90.00
#
_symmetry.space_group_name_H-M   'P 1'
#
loop_
_entity.id
_entity.type
_entity.pdbx_description
1 polymer ?
#
loop_
_entity_poly.entity_id
_entity_poly.type
_entity_poly.pdbx_seq_one_letter_code
_entity_poly.pdbx_strand_id
1 'polypeptide(L)'
;GEVSYAGVLSHWYGGNHDKLQRLIGIISLIFLMAYAGAQLIAGGKALHVLFNWPLWAGAVIGAIMVALYCFAGGIRASIWTDAAQSGVMLIAMALLLVVSVVALGGVDSVIVSMGKVDGFLDWFPKDLALPGVAGGVLFAVSWLFAGLSVIGQPHVMVRFMALDDDNNMRKARIWYYLWFSGFYCLATGVGLLSRLYLVDTGSFDAELALPTMALELLPPILVGLILAGIFAATMSTADSLVLSCSAAVTHDLLPKNIERPLLIKLTTIAITGCALLLALTNNQSVFSLVIMSWSGLASAFAPLLLALCVGWKPGQGLSIAAAILGLSVALFWRYMGWHHAVYEGLPGILTGAVVIALGQVKFARDLSSWFGGMVLRSRGR
;
A
#
# COMPACT_ATOMS: atom_id res chain seq x y z
N GLY A 1 -18.41 12.75 -11.98
CA GLY A 1 -17.57 12.26 -10.89
C GLY A 1 -16.14 12.22 -11.40
N GLU A 2 -15.19 12.64 -10.58
CA GLU A 2 -13.76 12.58 -10.92
C GLU A 2 -13.31 11.13 -11.10
N VAL A 3 -12.45 10.89 -12.09
CA VAL A 3 -11.96 9.55 -12.45
C VAL A 3 -10.68 9.18 -11.70
N SER A 4 -9.98 10.18 -11.13
CA SER A 4 -8.70 10.02 -10.45
C SER A 4 -8.71 10.58 -9.03
N TYR A 5 -7.86 10.01 -8.19
CA TYR A 5 -7.62 10.49 -6.83
C TYR A 5 -7.06 11.93 -6.80
N ALA A 6 -6.20 12.28 -7.75
CA ALA A 6 -5.63 13.61 -7.85
C ALA A 6 -6.67 14.67 -8.25
N GLY A 7 -7.57 14.32 -9.18
CA GLY A 7 -8.69 15.18 -9.57
C GLY A 7 -9.62 15.49 -8.39
N VAL A 8 -9.96 14.47 -7.59
CA VAL A 8 -10.74 14.66 -6.35
C VAL A 8 -10.06 15.62 -5.39
N LEU A 9 -8.79 15.36 -5.07
CA LEU A 9 -8.02 16.23 -4.17
C LEU A 9 -7.93 17.65 -4.70
N SER A 10 -7.75 17.86 -6.00
CA SER A 10 -7.73 19.20 -6.60
C SER A 10 -9.07 19.93 -6.39
N HIS A 11 -10.19 19.24 -6.67
CA HIS A 11 -11.53 19.81 -6.59
C HIS A 11 -12.01 20.10 -5.15
N TRP A 12 -11.69 19.25 -4.18
CA TRP A 12 -12.11 19.43 -2.78
C TRP A 12 -11.53 20.68 -2.12
N TYR A 13 -10.43 21.18 -2.66
CA TYR A 13 -9.80 22.43 -2.24
C TYR A 13 -10.50 23.68 -2.80
N GLY A 14 -11.56 23.54 -3.60
CA GLY A 14 -12.43 24.64 -4.02
C GLY A 14 -11.88 25.53 -5.14
N GLY A 15 -10.85 25.09 -5.87
CA GLY A 15 -10.26 25.82 -7.00
C GLY A 15 -9.51 24.88 -7.96
N ASN A 16 -9.19 25.37 -9.16
CA ASN A 16 -8.47 24.59 -10.17
C ASN A 16 -6.97 24.54 -9.82
N HIS A 17 -6.59 23.56 -9.00
CA HIS A 17 -5.22 23.41 -8.51
C HIS A 17 -4.36 22.54 -9.45
N ASP A 18 -4.30 22.88 -10.74
CA ASP A 18 -3.68 22.05 -11.79
C ASP A 18 -2.25 21.59 -11.47
N LYS A 19 -1.42 22.45 -10.86
CA LYS A 19 -0.05 22.08 -10.46
C LYS A 19 -0.01 21.03 -9.34
N LEU A 20 -0.97 21.09 -8.40
CA LEU A 20 -1.08 20.12 -7.31
C LEU A 20 -1.60 18.79 -7.87
N GLN A 21 -2.60 18.83 -8.74
CA GLN A 21 -3.11 17.62 -9.42
C GLN A 21 -1.99 16.90 -10.19
N ARG A 22 -1.21 17.64 -11.00
CA ARG A 22 -0.07 17.08 -11.73
C ARG A 22 0.98 16.50 -10.78
N LEU A 23 1.31 17.20 -9.69
CA LEU A 23 2.26 16.70 -8.70
C LEU A 23 1.78 15.38 -8.08
N ILE A 24 0.51 15.31 -7.65
CA ILE A 24 -0.09 14.08 -7.10
C ILE A 24 -0.06 12.97 -8.16
N GLY A 25 -0.37 13.28 -9.42
CA GLY A 25 -0.29 12.33 -10.53
C GLY A 25 1.12 11.77 -10.74
N ILE A 26 2.16 12.61 -10.70
CA ILE A 26 3.57 12.20 -10.88
C ILE A 26 4.00 11.28 -9.73
N ILE A 27 3.75 11.71 -8.48
CA ILE A 27 4.10 10.94 -7.28
C ILE A 27 3.34 9.59 -7.31
N SER A 28 2.05 9.60 -7.63
CA SER A 28 1.24 8.39 -7.77
C SER A 28 1.82 7.45 -8.82
N LEU A 29 2.13 7.95 -10.01
CA LEU A 29 2.67 7.14 -11.10
C LEU A 29 3.98 6.44 -10.70
N ILE A 30 4.91 7.15 -10.09
CA ILE A 30 6.23 6.61 -9.71
C ILE A 30 6.07 5.49 -8.67
N PHE A 31 5.38 5.76 -7.57
CA PHE A 31 5.30 4.80 -6.46
C PHE A 31 4.34 3.63 -6.75
N LEU A 32 3.22 3.87 -7.42
CA LEU A 32 2.31 2.78 -7.80
C LEU A 32 2.92 1.87 -8.86
N MET A 33 3.77 2.40 -9.76
CA MET A 33 4.50 1.59 -10.73
C MET A 33 5.57 0.71 -10.06
N ALA A 34 6.33 1.25 -9.08
CA ALA A 34 7.25 0.44 -8.28
C ALA A 34 6.50 -0.64 -7.48
N TYR A 35 5.33 -0.30 -6.94
CA TYR A 35 4.46 -1.24 -6.23
C TYR A 35 3.95 -2.34 -7.18
N ALA A 36 3.53 -1.99 -8.39
CA ALA A 36 3.10 -2.96 -9.40
C ALA A 36 4.24 -3.91 -9.78
N GLY A 37 5.47 -3.40 -9.93
CA GLY A 37 6.66 -4.22 -10.14
C GLY A 37 6.89 -5.21 -9.00
N ALA A 38 6.71 -4.80 -7.74
CA ALA A 38 6.83 -5.68 -6.58
C ALA A 38 5.84 -6.86 -6.63
N GLN A 39 4.62 -6.63 -7.11
CA GLN A 39 3.63 -7.72 -7.29
C GLN A 39 4.07 -8.75 -8.33
N LEU A 40 4.72 -8.30 -9.41
CA LEU A 40 5.26 -9.21 -10.43
C LEU A 40 6.43 -10.03 -9.90
N ILE A 41 7.31 -9.43 -9.08
CA ILE A 41 8.40 -10.15 -8.40
C ILE A 41 7.83 -11.25 -7.49
N ALA A 42 6.77 -10.96 -6.72
CA ALA A 42 6.14 -11.93 -5.83
C ALA A 42 5.61 -13.16 -6.59
N GLY A 43 4.93 -12.97 -7.72
CA GLY A 43 4.51 -14.07 -8.60
C GLY A 43 5.69 -14.86 -9.19
N GLY A 44 6.78 -14.16 -9.52
CA GLY A 44 8.06 -14.75 -9.94
C GLY A 44 8.65 -15.69 -8.89
N LYS A 45 8.73 -15.23 -7.65
CA LYS A 45 9.24 -16.00 -6.51
C LYS A 45 8.43 -17.28 -6.25
N ALA A 46 7.10 -17.19 -6.33
CA ALA A 46 6.23 -18.36 -6.18
C ALA A 46 6.51 -19.42 -7.25
N LEU A 47 6.54 -19.04 -8.53
CA LEU A 47 6.83 -20.00 -9.61
C LEU A 47 8.26 -20.55 -9.55
N HIS A 48 9.22 -19.73 -9.10
CA HIS A 48 10.59 -20.18 -8.89
C HIS A 48 10.66 -21.32 -7.87
N VAL A 49 9.99 -21.17 -6.72
CA VAL A 49 9.98 -22.21 -5.69
C VAL A 49 9.21 -23.45 -6.15
N LEU A 50 8.00 -23.27 -6.70
CA LEU A 50 7.12 -24.41 -7.01
C LEU A 50 7.56 -25.24 -8.22
N PHE A 51 8.19 -24.62 -9.22
CA PHE A 51 8.54 -25.28 -10.48
C PHE A 51 10.03 -25.23 -10.83
N ASN A 52 10.87 -24.63 -9.97
CA ASN A 52 12.28 -24.36 -10.26
C ASN A 52 12.48 -23.55 -11.55
N TRP A 53 11.53 -22.67 -11.86
CA TRP A 53 11.58 -21.79 -13.02
C TRP A 53 12.46 -20.57 -12.76
N PRO A 54 13.05 -19.94 -13.78
CA PRO A 54 13.78 -18.71 -13.57
C PRO A 54 12.83 -17.59 -13.12
N LEU A 55 13.26 -16.74 -12.17
CA LEU A 55 12.44 -15.68 -11.57
C LEU A 55 11.77 -14.76 -12.60
N TRP A 56 12.46 -14.47 -13.71
CA TRP A 56 11.94 -13.62 -14.78
C TRP A 56 10.69 -14.22 -15.44
N ALA A 57 10.58 -15.54 -15.53
CA ALA A 57 9.46 -16.20 -16.21
C ALA A 57 8.13 -15.90 -15.50
N GLY A 58 8.12 -15.98 -14.17
CA GLY A 58 6.90 -15.70 -13.42
C GLY A 58 6.53 -14.21 -13.40
N ALA A 59 7.51 -13.31 -13.39
CA ALA A 59 7.26 -11.88 -13.57
C ALA A 59 6.62 -11.58 -14.94
N VAL A 60 7.12 -12.20 -16.01
CA VAL A 60 6.57 -12.06 -17.37
C VAL A 60 5.15 -12.62 -17.46
N ILE A 61 4.89 -13.80 -16.89
CA ILE A 61 3.54 -14.39 -16.86
C ILE A 61 2.58 -13.48 -16.11
N GLY A 62 2.97 -12.99 -14.93
CA GLY A 62 2.16 -12.04 -14.16
C GLY A 62 1.85 -10.78 -14.96
N ALA A 63 2.83 -10.22 -15.69
CA ALA A 63 2.64 -9.04 -16.53
C ALA A 63 1.68 -9.30 -17.69
N ILE A 64 1.81 -10.45 -18.37
CA ILE A 64 0.90 -10.86 -19.45
C ILE A 64 -0.52 -10.99 -18.90
N MET A 65 -0.70 -11.64 -17.75
CA MET A 65 -2.01 -11.77 -17.12
C MET A 65 -2.60 -10.39 -16.80
N VAL A 66 -1.88 -9.53 -16.08
CA VAL A 66 -2.34 -8.16 -15.78
C VAL A 66 -2.71 -7.40 -17.05
N ALA A 67 -1.88 -7.46 -18.10
CA ALA A 67 -2.18 -6.80 -19.37
C ALA A 67 -3.47 -7.33 -20.03
N LEU A 68 -3.70 -8.65 -20.04
CA LEU A 68 -4.92 -9.25 -20.56
C LEU A 68 -6.15 -8.82 -19.77
N TYR A 69 -6.07 -8.81 -18.44
CA TYR A 69 -7.17 -8.39 -17.57
C TYR A 69 -7.50 -6.91 -17.78
N CYS A 70 -6.51 -6.02 -17.75
CA CYS A 70 -6.73 -4.60 -17.98
C CYS A 70 -7.23 -4.30 -19.41
N PHE A 71 -6.87 -5.12 -20.40
CA PHE A 71 -7.35 -4.96 -21.77
C PHE A 71 -8.79 -5.44 -21.94
N ALA A 72 -9.18 -6.51 -21.24
CA ALA A 72 -10.51 -7.09 -21.29
C ALA A 72 -11.53 -6.36 -20.39
N GLY A 73 -11.09 -5.83 -19.25
CA GLY A 73 -11.96 -5.31 -18.19
C GLY A 73 -11.71 -3.84 -17.85
N GLY A 74 -12.78 -3.07 -17.68
CA GLY A 74 -12.74 -1.79 -16.96
C GLY A 74 -12.84 -1.99 -15.44
N ILE A 75 -12.87 -0.90 -14.68
CA ILE A 75 -12.89 -0.93 -13.19
C ILE A 75 -13.97 -1.86 -12.61
N ARG A 76 -15.17 -1.93 -13.23
CA ARG A 76 -16.25 -2.81 -12.77
C ARG A 76 -15.92 -4.30 -12.90
N ALA A 77 -15.29 -4.70 -14.01
CA ALA A 77 -14.90 -6.09 -14.21
C ALA A 77 -13.80 -6.48 -13.19
N SER A 78 -12.85 -5.57 -12.97
CA SER A 78 -11.81 -5.70 -11.95
C SER A 78 -12.41 -5.91 -10.55
N ILE A 79 -13.41 -5.11 -10.14
CA ILE A 79 -14.10 -5.28 -8.85
C ILE A 79 -14.66 -6.71 -8.66
N TRP A 80 -15.31 -7.27 -9.68
CA TRP A 80 -15.88 -8.62 -9.58
C TRP A 80 -14.81 -9.70 -9.51
N THR A 81 -13.73 -9.56 -10.28
CA THR A 81 -12.61 -10.52 -10.23
C THR A 81 -11.88 -10.44 -8.89
N ASP A 82 -11.68 -9.24 -8.34
CA ASP A 82 -11.07 -9.04 -7.02
C ASP A 82 -11.88 -9.71 -5.92
N ALA A 83 -13.22 -9.59 -5.98
CA ALA A 83 -14.11 -10.22 -5.02
C ALA A 83 -13.97 -11.76 -5.06
N ALA A 84 -13.96 -12.36 -6.25
CA ALA A 84 -13.76 -13.80 -6.42
C ALA A 84 -12.36 -14.25 -5.98
N GLN A 85 -11.32 -13.51 -6.35
CA GLN A 85 -9.93 -13.78 -6.01
C GLN A 85 -9.68 -13.72 -4.49
N SER A 86 -10.33 -12.79 -3.79
CA SER A 86 -10.25 -12.69 -2.33
C SER A 86 -10.72 -13.96 -1.61
N GLY A 87 -11.72 -14.66 -2.17
CA GLY A 87 -12.19 -15.94 -1.65
C GLY A 87 -11.14 -17.04 -1.79
N VAL A 88 -10.50 -17.13 -2.96
CA VAL A 88 -9.41 -18.09 -3.21
C VAL A 88 -8.23 -17.83 -2.27
N MET A 89 -7.85 -16.57 -2.08
CA MET A 89 -6.80 -16.16 -1.14
C MET A 89 -7.08 -16.60 0.29
N LEU A 90 -8.30 -16.35 0.79
CA LEU A 90 -8.70 -16.74 2.15
C LEU A 90 -8.68 -18.26 2.32
N ILE A 91 -9.22 -19.01 1.36
CA ILE A 91 -9.23 -20.48 1.41
C ILE A 91 -7.81 -21.03 1.39
N ALA A 92 -6.95 -20.54 0.49
CA ALA A 92 -5.56 -20.96 0.40
C ALA A 92 -4.80 -20.72 1.72
N MET A 93 -4.93 -19.52 2.29
CA MET A 93 -4.24 -19.19 3.54
C MET A 93 -4.81 -19.95 4.75
N ALA A 94 -6.13 -20.10 4.85
CA ALA A 94 -6.75 -20.87 5.91
C ALA A 94 -6.36 -22.35 5.86
N LEU A 95 -6.35 -22.94 4.66
CA LEU A 95 -5.92 -24.32 4.45
C LEU A 95 -4.46 -24.51 4.88
N LEU A 96 -3.56 -23.63 4.43
CA LEU A 96 -2.15 -23.73 4.79
C LEU A 96 -1.94 -23.58 6.29
N LEU A 97 -2.65 -22.64 6.94
CA LEU A 97 -2.59 -22.48 8.40
C LEU A 97 -3.02 -23.75 9.14
N VAL A 98 -4.19 -24.30 8.78
CA VAL A 98 -4.73 -25.50 9.44
C VAL A 98 -3.79 -26.69 9.25
N VAL A 99 -3.31 -26.94 8.04
CA VAL A 99 -2.37 -28.04 7.76
C VAL A 99 -1.07 -27.84 8.52
N SER A 100 -0.54 -26.62 8.55
CA SER A 100 0.71 -26.30 9.27
C SER A 100 0.59 -26.56 10.78
N VAL A 101 -0.56 -26.29 11.39
CA VAL A 101 -0.81 -26.61 12.81
C VAL A 101 -0.96 -28.11 13.03
N VAL A 102 -1.71 -28.80 12.17
CA VAL A 102 -1.97 -30.25 12.29
C VAL A 102 -0.67 -31.05 12.10
N ALA A 103 0.16 -30.69 11.13
CA ALA A 103 1.43 -31.37 10.85
C ALA A 103 2.46 -31.23 11.99
N LEU A 104 2.37 -30.15 12.80
CA LEU A 104 3.16 -30.00 14.03
C LEU A 104 2.59 -30.78 15.24
N GLY A 105 1.49 -31.53 15.06
CA GLY A 105 0.85 -32.27 16.14
C GLY A 105 -0.15 -31.47 16.95
N GLY A 106 -0.74 -30.42 16.36
CA GLY A 106 -1.80 -29.62 16.98
C GLY A 106 -1.30 -28.36 17.71
N VAL A 107 -2.26 -27.57 18.22
CA VAL A 107 -1.99 -26.25 18.82
C VAL A 107 -1.06 -26.34 20.03
N ASP A 108 -1.23 -27.35 20.90
CA ASP A 108 -0.40 -27.52 22.08
C ASP A 108 1.08 -27.73 21.71
N SER A 109 1.32 -28.58 20.70
CA SER A 109 2.66 -28.87 20.18
C SER A 109 3.29 -27.66 19.51
N VAL A 110 2.49 -26.85 18.81
CA VAL A 110 2.94 -25.56 18.23
C VAL A 110 3.43 -24.64 19.33
N ILE A 111 2.64 -24.43 20.40
CA ILE A 111 3.01 -23.53 21.51
C ILE A 111 4.30 -24.00 22.18
N VAL A 112 4.43 -25.30 22.44
CA VAL A 112 5.65 -25.89 22.99
C VAL A 112 6.85 -25.68 22.06
N SER A 113 6.65 -25.82 20.74
CA SER A 113 7.72 -25.65 19.75
C SER A 113 8.15 -24.18 19.62
N MET A 114 7.21 -23.25 19.67
CA MET A 114 7.48 -21.80 19.72
C MET A 114 8.32 -21.44 20.94
N GLY A 115 8.03 -22.02 22.11
CA GLY A 115 8.81 -21.79 23.33
C GLY A 115 10.25 -22.32 23.30
N LYS A 116 10.60 -23.18 22.32
CA LYS A 116 11.97 -23.66 22.12
C LYS A 116 12.81 -22.70 21.28
N VAL A 117 12.18 -21.80 20.54
CA VAL A 117 12.87 -20.81 19.71
C VAL A 117 13.16 -19.58 20.59
N ASP A 118 14.45 -19.29 20.76
CA ASP A 118 14.89 -18.18 21.63
C ASP A 118 14.27 -16.85 21.18
N GLY A 119 13.70 -16.12 22.14
CA GLY A 119 13.01 -14.84 21.91
C GLY A 119 11.72 -14.89 21.09
N PHE A 120 11.21 -16.06 20.68
CA PHE A 120 10.06 -16.12 19.77
C PHE A 120 8.75 -15.64 20.40
N LEU A 121 8.56 -15.89 21.69
CA LEU A 121 7.38 -15.45 22.46
C LEU A 121 7.61 -14.13 23.20
N ASP A 122 8.74 -13.45 22.96
CA ASP A 122 9.06 -12.19 23.60
C ASP A 122 8.24 -11.06 22.97
N TRP A 123 7.34 -10.48 23.76
CA TRP A 123 6.54 -9.32 23.36
C TRP A 123 7.38 -8.04 23.17
N PHE A 124 8.59 -8.01 23.74
CA PHE A 124 9.53 -6.90 23.63
C PHE A 124 10.92 -7.42 23.25
N PRO A 125 11.14 -7.72 21.96
CA PRO A 125 12.40 -8.26 21.47
C PRO A 125 13.61 -7.36 21.79
N LYS A 126 14.79 -7.96 21.97
CA LYS A 126 16.02 -7.24 22.36
C LYS A 126 16.60 -6.36 21.24
N ASP A 127 16.17 -6.59 20.01
CA ASP A 127 16.53 -5.86 18.78
C ASP A 127 15.66 -4.61 18.54
N LEU A 128 14.74 -4.29 19.47
CA LEU A 128 14.00 -3.03 19.44
C LEU A 128 14.93 -1.82 19.56
N ALA A 129 14.56 -0.74 18.89
CA ALA A 129 15.32 0.52 18.88
C ALA A 129 15.49 1.15 20.27
N LEU A 130 14.55 0.88 21.18
CA LEU A 130 14.61 1.24 22.59
C LEU A 130 14.35 -0.02 23.43
N PRO A 131 15.01 -0.17 24.59
CA PRO A 131 14.80 -1.34 25.42
C PRO A 131 13.41 -1.36 26.06
N GLY A 132 12.85 -2.57 26.18
CA GLY A 132 11.62 -2.84 26.93
C GLY A 132 10.36 -2.20 26.33
N VAL A 133 9.43 -1.84 27.22
CA VAL A 133 8.09 -1.35 26.85
C VAL A 133 8.14 -0.12 25.95
N ALA A 134 9.11 0.77 26.15
CA ALA A 134 9.26 1.99 25.34
C ALA A 134 9.50 1.66 23.86
N GLY A 135 10.35 0.66 23.57
CA GLY A 135 10.57 0.19 22.21
C GLY A 135 9.35 -0.44 21.58
N GLY A 136 8.64 -1.29 22.35
CA GLY A 136 7.42 -1.93 21.87
C GLY A 136 6.30 -0.92 21.55
N VAL A 137 6.11 0.10 22.41
CA VAL A 137 5.15 1.18 22.16
C VAL A 137 5.56 1.99 20.94
N LEU A 138 6.85 2.35 20.79
CA LEU A 138 7.34 3.07 19.62
C LEU A 138 7.09 2.29 18.33
N PHE A 139 7.40 0.98 18.33
CA PHE A 139 7.15 0.09 17.21
C PHE A 139 5.66 0.05 16.86
N ALA A 140 4.80 -0.22 17.85
CA ALA A 140 3.35 -0.31 17.66
C ALA A 140 2.74 1.00 17.14
N VAL A 141 3.13 2.15 17.71
CA VAL A 141 2.68 3.47 17.24
C VAL A 141 3.17 3.75 15.81
N SER A 142 4.42 3.39 15.49
CA SER A 142 4.94 3.58 14.13
C SER A 142 4.18 2.74 13.10
N TRP A 143 3.88 1.49 13.41
CA TRP A 143 3.12 0.60 12.52
C TRP A 143 1.62 0.91 12.48
N LEU A 144 1.07 1.57 13.51
CA LEU A 144 -0.28 2.15 13.43
C LEU A 144 -0.35 3.20 12.30
N PHE A 145 0.72 3.99 12.10
CA PHE A 145 0.80 4.91 10.96
C PHE A 145 0.89 4.18 9.61
N ALA A 146 1.42 2.96 9.55
CA ALA A 146 1.33 2.13 8.35
C ALA A 146 -0.12 1.73 8.04
N GLY A 147 -0.95 1.50 9.07
CA GLY A 147 -2.41 1.34 8.91
C GLY A 147 -3.11 2.62 8.47
N LEU A 148 -2.76 3.78 9.07
CA LEU A 148 -3.30 5.09 8.64
C LEU A 148 -2.94 5.43 7.20
N SER A 149 -1.81 4.93 6.71
CA SER A 149 -1.31 5.17 5.36
C SER A 149 -2.25 4.71 4.25
N VAL A 150 -3.26 3.86 4.54
CA VAL A 150 -4.33 3.50 3.61
C VAL A 150 -4.99 4.73 2.98
N ILE A 151 -5.21 5.80 3.74
CA ILE A 151 -5.90 7.00 3.23
C ILE A 151 -5.12 7.68 2.10
N GLY A 152 -3.79 7.55 2.09
CA GLY A 152 -2.94 8.13 1.06
C GLY A 152 -2.82 7.27 -0.20
N GLN A 153 -3.58 6.17 -0.34
CA GLN A 153 -3.41 5.22 -1.45
C GLN A 153 -4.42 5.46 -2.58
N PRO A 154 -3.99 5.97 -3.75
CA PRO A 154 -4.92 6.26 -4.85
C PRO A 154 -5.73 5.04 -5.29
N HIS A 155 -5.08 3.88 -5.42
CA HIS A 155 -5.71 2.64 -5.88
C HIS A 155 -6.78 2.09 -4.94
N VAL A 156 -6.70 2.41 -3.65
CA VAL A 156 -7.74 2.08 -2.66
C VAL A 156 -8.85 3.14 -2.69
N MET A 157 -8.47 4.42 -2.71
CA MET A 157 -9.43 5.53 -2.65
C MET A 157 -10.40 5.55 -3.82
N VAL A 158 -9.94 5.21 -5.03
CA VAL A 158 -10.81 5.12 -6.22
C VAL A 158 -11.94 4.09 -6.05
N ARG A 159 -11.75 3.04 -5.24
CA ARG A 159 -12.81 2.06 -4.94
C ARG A 159 -13.88 2.65 -4.02
N PHE A 160 -13.51 3.49 -3.06
CA PHE A 160 -14.48 4.21 -2.23
C PHE A 160 -15.23 5.29 -3.02
N MET A 161 -14.57 5.93 -3.98
CA MET A 161 -15.19 6.90 -4.89
C MET A 161 -16.22 6.27 -5.84
N ALA A 162 -16.11 4.97 -6.10
CA ALA A 162 -17.02 4.22 -6.97
C ALA A 162 -18.28 3.72 -6.24
N LEU A 163 -18.46 4.04 -4.96
CA LEU A 163 -19.68 3.71 -4.21
C LEU A 163 -20.86 4.54 -4.72
N ASP A 164 -21.98 3.89 -4.98
CA ASP A 164 -23.17 4.54 -5.56
C ASP A 164 -23.94 5.43 -4.57
N ASP A 165 -23.81 5.17 -3.26
CA ASP A 165 -24.54 5.89 -2.20
C ASP A 165 -23.71 5.93 -0.90
N ASP A 166 -23.73 7.06 -0.22
CA ASP A 166 -23.12 7.30 1.09
C ASP A 166 -23.64 6.31 2.14
N ASN A 167 -24.91 5.90 2.05
CA ASN A 167 -25.50 4.91 2.97
C ASN A 167 -24.81 3.54 2.88
N ASN A 168 -24.18 3.22 1.73
CA ASN A 168 -23.45 1.98 1.55
C ASN A 168 -22.05 2.02 2.18
N MET A 169 -21.55 3.19 2.60
CA MET A 169 -20.24 3.33 3.25
C MET A 169 -20.12 2.48 4.52
N ARG A 170 -21.20 2.37 5.31
CA ARG A 170 -21.19 1.52 6.52
C ARG A 170 -21.02 0.05 6.17
N LYS A 171 -21.68 -0.43 5.11
CA LYS A 171 -21.54 -1.82 4.64
C LYS A 171 -20.13 -2.04 4.09
N ALA A 172 -19.63 -1.14 3.25
CA ALA A 172 -18.28 -1.21 2.69
C ALA A 172 -17.21 -1.29 3.80
N ARG A 173 -17.35 -0.48 4.86
CA ARG A 173 -16.47 -0.50 6.02
C ARG A 173 -16.47 -1.86 6.74
N ILE A 174 -17.65 -2.45 6.98
CA ILE A 174 -17.77 -3.75 7.66
C ILE A 174 -17.07 -4.83 6.83
N TRP A 175 -17.37 -4.91 5.54
CA TRP A 175 -16.74 -5.89 4.65
C TRP A 175 -15.23 -5.72 4.60
N TYR A 176 -14.76 -4.48 4.43
CA TYR A 176 -13.33 -4.17 4.38
C TYR A 176 -12.59 -4.67 5.62
N TYR A 177 -13.03 -4.29 6.82
CA TYR A 177 -12.33 -4.69 8.04
C TYR A 177 -12.50 -6.17 8.39
N LEU A 178 -13.64 -6.79 8.07
CA LEU A 178 -13.84 -8.22 8.31
C LEU A 178 -12.91 -9.06 7.43
N TRP A 179 -12.84 -8.77 6.14
CA TRP A 179 -11.93 -9.46 5.22
C TRP A 179 -10.47 -9.19 5.55
N PHE A 180 -10.12 -7.92 5.80
CA PHE A 180 -8.76 -7.53 6.12
C PHE A 180 -8.27 -8.22 7.39
N SER A 181 -9.03 -8.13 8.49
CA SER A 181 -8.63 -8.74 9.77
C SER A 181 -8.56 -10.26 9.67
N GLY A 182 -9.54 -10.89 9.00
CA GLY A 182 -9.54 -12.33 8.78
C GLY A 182 -8.30 -12.80 8.02
N PHE A 183 -8.01 -12.20 6.87
CA PHE A 183 -6.83 -12.56 6.08
C PHE A 183 -5.52 -12.26 6.82
N TYR A 184 -5.43 -11.12 7.51
CA TYR A 184 -4.22 -10.72 8.23
C TYR A 184 -3.90 -11.66 9.40
N CYS A 185 -4.92 -12.11 10.15
CA CYS A 185 -4.74 -13.14 11.18
C CYS A 185 -4.21 -14.46 10.59
N LEU A 186 -4.76 -14.90 9.46
CA LEU A 186 -4.33 -16.13 8.80
C LEU A 186 -2.88 -16.01 8.29
N ALA A 187 -2.55 -14.93 7.59
CA ALA A 187 -1.22 -14.69 7.04
C ALA A 187 -0.16 -14.55 8.14
N THR A 188 -0.49 -13.84 9.23
CA THR A 188 0.40 -13.71 10.39
C THR A 188 0.63 -15.07 11.04
N GLY A 189 -0.43 -15.88 11.21
CA GLY A 189 -0.32 -17.23 11.74
C GLY A 189 0.60 -18.12 10.91
N VAL A 190 0.43 -18.14 9.58
CA VAL A 190 1.31 -18.88 8.67
C VAL A 190 2.74 -18.34 8.73
N GLY A 191 2.92 -17.02 8.75
CA GLY A 191 4.24 -16.39 8.87
C GLY A 191 4.98 -16.79 10.15
N LEU A 192 4.28 -16.82 11.29
CA LEU A 192 4.84 -17.28 12.57
C LEU A 192 5.21 -18.78 12.53
N LEU A 193 4.32 -19.61 11.98
CA LEU A 193 4.59 -21.05 11.84
C LEU A 193 5.76 -21.33 10.88
N SER A 194 5.97 -20.50 9.86
CA SER A 194 7.07 -20.69 8.91
C SER A 194 8.43 -20.77 9.59
N ARG A 195 8.63 -20.03 10.69
CA ARG A 195 9.85 -20.05 11.49
C ARG A 195 10.14 -21.39 12.16
N LEU A 196 9.10 -22.18 12.44
CA LEU A 196 9.23 -23.51 13.04
C LEU A 196 9.62 -24.57 12.01
N TYR A 197 9.19 -24.40 10.76
CA TYR A 197 9.51 -25.29 9.66
C TYR A 197 10.85 -24.95 9.00
N LEU A 198 11.16 -23.66 8.86
CA LEU A 198 12.31 -23.16 8.12
C LEU A 198 13.38 -22.65 9.09
N VAL A 199 14.11 -23.59 9.70
CA VAL A 199 15.02 -23.34 10.83
C VAL A 199 16.30 -22.59 10.42
N ASP A 200 16.74 -22.71 9.16
CA ASP A 200 18.00 -22.10 8.68
C ASP A 200 17.75 -20.75 7.98
N THR A 201 17.73 -19.66 8.75
CA THR A 201 17.24 -18.36 8.27
C THR A 201 18.31 -17.32 7.97
N GLY A 202 19.60 -17.64 8.12
CA GLY A 202 20.67 -16.65 7.95
C GLY A 202 20.76 -16.10 6.52
N SER A 203 20.45 -16.93 5.53
CA SER A 203 20.47 -16.59 4.10
C SER A 203 19.17 -16.89 3.37
N PHE A 204 18.13 -17.37 4.07
CA PHE A 204 16.86 -17.71 3.47
C PHE A 204 16.05 -16.44 3.18
N ASP A 205 15.58 -16.31 1.94
CA ASP A 205 14.65 -15.25 1.56
C ASP A 205 13.27 -15.57 2.15
N ALA A 206 12.88 -14.83 3.18
CA ALA A 206 11.62 -15.02 3.90
C ALA A 206 10.37 -14.96 2.98
N GLU A 207 10.46 -14.32 1.82
CA GLU A 207 9.34 -14.25 0.86
C GLU A 207 9.11 -15.57 0.11
N LEU A 208 10.04 -16.52 0.22
CA LEU A 208 9.91 -17.88 -0.29
C LEU A 208 9.25 -18.83 0.73
N ALA A 209 9.04 -18.39 1.97
CA ALA A 209 8.54 -19.25 3.04
C ALA A 209 7.20 -19.91 2.70
N LEU A 210 6.24 -19.12 2.23
CA LEU A 210 4.89 -19.59 1.91
C LEU A 210 4.89 -20.66 0.80
N PRO A 211 5.48 -20.45 -0.39
CA PRO A 211 5.51 -21.50 -1.41
C PRO A 211 6.36 -22.71 -0.99
N THR A 212 7.43 -22.53 -0.20
CA THR A 212 8.22 -23.67 0.32
C THR A 212 7.40 -24.53 1.27
N MET A 213 6.71 -23.93 2.24
CA MET A 213 5.82 -24.67 3.15
C MET A 213 4.70 -25.39 2.39
N ALA A 214 4.18 -24.78 1.32
CA ALA A 214 3.18 -25.45 0.49
C ALA A 214 3.73 -26.74 -0.13
N LEU A 215 4.95 -26.73 -0.67
CA LEU A 215 5.59 -27.93 -1.23
C LEU A 215 5.85 -29.01 -0.17
N GLU A 216 6.28 -28.60 1.02
CA GLU A 216 6.64 -29.54 2.09
C GLU A 216 5.41 -30.19 2.74
N LEU A 217 4.31 -29.45 2.85
CA LEU A 217 3.16 -29.86 3.66
C LEU A 217 1.95 -30.35 2.87
N LEU A 218 1.86 -30.01 1.58
CA LEU A 218 0.64 -30.24 0.79
C LEU A 218 0.84 -31.21 -0.36
N PRO A 219 -0.19 -32.01 -0.71
CA PRO A 219 -0.20 -32.78 -1.93
C PRO A 219 -0.28 -31.85 -3.16
N PRO A 220 0.17 -32.31 -4.36
CA PRO A 220 0.31 -31.45 -5.55
C PRO A 220 -0.94 -30.64 -5.95
N ILE A 221 -2.12 -31.22 -5.77
CA ILE A 221 -3.40 -30.55 -6.10
C ILE A 221 -3.60 -29.31 -5.20
N LEU A 222 -3.26 -29.42 -3.90
CA LEU A 222 -3.40 -28.34 -2.95
C LEU A 222 -2.26 -27.32 -3.06
N VAL A 223 -1.06 -27.73 -3.50
CA VAL A 223 -0.01 -26.79 -3.92
C VAL A 223 -0.52 -25.88 -5.04
N GLY A 224 -1.23 -26.43 -6.02
CA GLY A 224 -1.89 -25.66 -7.07
C GLY A 224 -2.90 -24.64 -6.54
N LEU A 225 -3.64 -24.97 -5.47
CA LEU A 225 -4.54 -24.02 -4.80
C LEU A 225 -3.78 -22.89 -4.11
N ILE A 226 -2.66 -23.17 -3.44
CA ILE A 226 -1.81 -22.13 -2.84
C ILE A 226 -1.26 -21.21 -3.91
N LEU A 227 -0.75 -21.78 -5.02
CA LEU A 227 -0.29 -21.00 -6.16
C LEU A 227 -1.39 -20.09 -6.72
N ALA A 228 -2.61 -20.62 -6.88
CA ALA A 228 -3.75 -19.83 -7.31
C ALA A 228 -4.06 -18.69 -6.33
N GLY A 229 -3.94 -18.93 -5.01
CA GLY A 229 -4.08 -17.91 -3.97
C GLY A 229 -3.01 -16.81 -4.05
N ILE A 230 -1.74 -17.17 -4.26
CA ILE A 230 -0.65 -16.20 -4.43
C ILE A 230 -0.91 -15.33 -5.66
N PHE A 231 -1.21 -15.95 -6.80
CA PHE A 231 -1.49 -15.22 -8.03
C PHE A 231 -2.75 -14.35 -7.91
N ALA A 232 -3.80 -14.85 -7.27
CA ALA A 232 -5.00 -14.07 -6.96
C ALA A 232 -4.66 -12.79 -6.16
N ALA A 233 -3.77 -12.88 -5.17
CA ALA A 233 -3.34 -11.74 -4.37
C ALA A 233 -2.49 -10.74 -5.17
N THR A 234 -1.49 -11.23 -5.91
CA THR A 234 -0.56 -10.36 -6.64
C THR A 234 -1.23 -9.71 -7.84
N MET A 235 -2.11 -10.42 -8.56
CA MET A 235 -2.75 -9.91 -9.76
C MET A 235 -3.86 -8.91 -9.48
N SER A 236 -4.75 -9.15 -8.50
CA SER A 236 -5.76 -8.16 -8.09
C SER A 236 -5.14 -6.83 -7.67
N THR A 237 -4.02 -6.92 -6.93
CA THR A 237 -3.25 -5.76 -6.50
C THR A 237 -2.59 -5.08 -7.69
N ALA A 238 -1.86 -5.82 -8.54
CA ALA A 238 -1.18 -5.26 -9.71
C ALA A 238 -2.16 -4.59 -10.69
N ASP A 239 -3.33 -5.19 -10.94
CA ASP A 239 -4.39 -4.62 -11.77
C ASP A 239 -4.85 -3.26 -11.25
N SER A 240 -5.18 -3.17 -9.96
CA SER A 240 -5.59 -1.92 -9.32
C SER A 240 -4.51 -0.83 -9.39
N LEU A 241 -3.24 -1.21 -9.22
CA LEU A 241 -2.11 -0.30 -9.30
C LEU A 241 -1.90 0.22 -10.73
N VAL A 242 -1.90 -0.67 -11.72
CA VAL A 242 -1.72 -0.35 -13.13
C VAL A 242 -2.87 0.52 -13.65
N LEU A 243 -4.12 0.20 -13.30
CA LEU A 243 -5.28 1.02 -13.65
C LEU A 243 -5.18 2.43 -13.05
N SER A 244 -4.71 2.54 -11.81
CA SER A 244 -4.49 3.85 -11.15
C SER A 244 -3.38 4.67 -11.81
N CYS A 245 -2.28 4.02 -12.21
CA CYS A 245 -1.25 4.66 -13.02
C CYS A 245 -1.79 5.13 -14.38
N SER A 246 -2.65 4.31 -15.02
CA SER A 246 -3.27 4.64 -16.30
C SER A 246 -4.17 5.85 -16.17
N ALA A 247 -4.99 5.93 -15.11
CA ALA A 247 -5.78 7.11 -14.79
C ALA A 247 -4.91 8.35 -14.54
N ALA A 248 -3.82 8.22 -13.78
CA ALA A 248 -2.90 9.33 -13.53
C ALA A 248 -2.30 9.89 -14.84
N VAL A 249 -1.85 9.02 -15.75
CA VAL A 249 -1.32 9.47 -17.05
C VAL A 249 -2.41 10.10 -17.91
N THR A 250 -3.57 9.45 -18.02
CA THR A 250 -4.61 9.85 -18.98
C THR A 250 -5.45 11.05 -18.56
N HIS A 251 -5.57 11.32 -17.25
CA HIS A 251 -6.46 12.35 -16.70
C HIS A 251 -5.74 13.40 -15.84
N ASP A 252 -4.58 13.11 -15.25
CA ASP A 252 -3.92 14.05 -14.32
C ASP A 252 -2.66 14.71 -14.90
N LEU A 253 -1.88 13.97 -15.70
CA LEU A 253 -0.60 14.45 -16.23
C LEU A 253 -0.73 15.15 -17.58
N LEU A 254 -1.67 14.70 -18.41
CA LEU A 254 -1.86 15.24 -19.74
C LEU A 254 -2.71 16.52 -19.71
N PRO A 255 -2.40 17.52 -20.56
CA PRO A 255 -3.15 18.77 -20.62
C PRO A 255 -4.58 18.60 -21.18
N LYS A 256 -4.88 17.46 -21.82
CA LYS A 256 -6.21 17.10 -22.28
C LYS A 256 -6.48 15.66 -21.87
N ASN A 257 -7.65 15.42 -21.29
CA ASN A 257 -8.07 14.08 -20.88
C ASN A 257 -8.15 13.16 -22.10
N ILE A 258 -7.58 11.97 -21.96
CA ILE A 258 -7.73 10.92 -22.96
C ILE A 258 -9.00 10.12 -22.64
N GLU A 259 -10.04 10.31 -23.44
CA GLU A 259 -11.28 9.53 -23.32
C GLU A 259 -11.33 8.34 -24.31
N ARG A 260 -10.39 8.27 -25.25
CA ARG A 260 -10.36 7.22 -26.28
C ARG A 260 -10.01 5.86 -25.64
N PRO A 261 -10.89 4.85 -25.66
CA PRO A 261 -10.66 3.58 -24.96
C PRO A 261 -9.37 2.86 -25.40
N LEU A 262 -9.02 2.94 -26.69
CA LEU A 262 -7.80 2.32 -27.22
C LEU A 262 -6.54 2.95 -26.64
N LEU A 263 -6.48 4.28 -26.50
CA LEU A 263 -5.32 4.97 -25.95
C LEU A 263 -5.15 4.70 -24.46
N ILE A 264 -6.26 4.59 -23.71
CA ILE A 264 -6.23 4.17 -22.31
C ILE A 264 -5.65 2.76 -22.19
N LYS A 265 -6.12 1.82 -23.02
CA LYS A 265 -5.61 0.43 -23.03
C LYS A 265 -4.12 0.36 -23.41
N LEU A 266 -3.68 1.13 -24.40
CA LEU A 266 -2.27 1.21 -24.79
C LEU A 266 -1.40 1.81 -23.67
N THR A 267 -1.90 2.82 -22.97
CA THR A 267 -1.23 3.42 -21.81
C THR A 267 -1.06 2.38 -20.70
N THR A 268 -2.11 1.61 -20.41
CA THR A 268 -2.05 0.50 -19.46
C THR A 268 -1.00 -0.54 -19.87
N ILE A 269 -0.94 -0.97 -21.13
CA ILE A 269 0.09 -1.92 -21.61
C ILE A 269 1.49 -1.35 -21.41
N ALA A 270 1.70 -0.06 -21.73
CA ALA A 270 2.99 0.60 -21.54
C ALA A 270 3.39 0.62 -20.05
N ILE A 271 2.46 0.96 -19.15
CA ILE A 271 2.69 0.95 -17.70
C ILE A 271 3.04 -0.46 -17.20
N THR A 272 2.32 -1.49 -17.64
CA THR A 272 2.63 -2.89 -17.30
C THR A 272 4.03 -3.27 -17.78
N GLY A 273 4.43 -2.85 -18.98
CA GLY A 273 5.78 -3.04 -19.50
C GLY A 273 6.85 -2.36 -18.64
N CYS A 274 6.61 -1.12 -18.19
CA CYS A 274 7.51 -0.43 -17.27
C CYS A 274 7.58 -1.11 -15.90
N ALA A 275 6.45 -1.55 -15.34
CA ALA A 275 6.42 -2.30 -14.08
C ALA A 275 7.18 -3.64 -14.20
N LEU A 276 7.07 -4.33 -15.33
CA LEU A 276 7.85 -5.54 -15.62
C LEU A 276 9.35 -5.22 -15.71
N LEU A 277 9.75 -4.14 -16.40
CA LEU A 277 11.15 -3.74 -16.46
C LEU A 277 11.72 -3.46 -15.07
N LEU A 278 10.97 -2.76 -14.22
CA LEU A 278 11.34 -2.55 -12.82
C LEU A 278 11.45 -3.89 -12.07
N ALA A 279 10.50 -4.80 -12.26
CA ALA A 279 10.52 -6.13 -11.63
C ALA A 279 11.77 -6.95 -12.03
N LEU A 280 12.20 -6.85 -13.28
CA LEU A 280 13.36 -7.59 -13.81
C LEU A 280 14.72 -6.98 -13.46
N THR A 281 14.75 -5.70 -13.08
CA THR A 281 16.01 -4.97 -12.79
C THR A 281 16.23 -4.72 -11.29
N ASN A 282 15.22 -4.96 -10.46
CA ASN A 282 15.26 -4.64 -9.04
C ASN A 282 15.60 -5.88 -8.20
N ASN A 283 16.54 -5.72 -7.27
CA ASN A 283 17.00 -6.78 -6.36
C ASN A 283 16.49 -6.62 -4.92
N GLN A 284 15.63 -5.64 -4.65
CA GLN A 284 15.01 -5.45 -3.34
C GLN A 284 13.94 -6.51 -3.08
N SER A 285 13.65 -6.78 -1.81
CA SER A 285 12.52 -7.64 -1.44
C SER A 285 11.18 -7.00 -1.84
N VAL A 286 10.17 -7.83 -2.07
CA VAL A 286 8.80 -7.38 -2.35
C VAL A 286 8.33 -6.48 -1.21
N PHE A 287 8.49 -6.90 0.04
CA PHE A 287 8.14 -6.12 1.23
C PHE A 287 8.80 -4.74 1.24
N SER A 288 10.10 -4.68 0.91
CA SER A 288 10.88 -3.44 0.85
C SER A 288 10.30 -2.46 -0.18
N LEU A 289 9.95 -2.94 -1.37
CA LEU A 289 9.34 -2.13 -2.44
C LEU A 289 7.92 -1.68 -2.08
N VAL A 290 7.11 -2.59 -1.54
CA VAL A 290 5.73 -2.30 -1.13
C VAL A 290 5.70 -1.24 -0.03
N ILE A 291 6.50 -1.40 1.02
CA ILE A 291 6.54 -0.47 2.15
C ILE A 291 7.08 0.90 1.74
N MET A 292 8.08 0.96 0.88
CA MET A 292 8.57 2.21 0.31
C MET A 292 7.48 2.95 -0.46
N SER A 293 6.76 2.26 -1.35
CA SER A 293 5.66 2.85 -2.10
C SER A 293 4.50 3.26 -1.20
N TRP A 294 4.14 2.42 -0.24
CA TRP A 294 3.04 2.65 0.68
C TRP A 294 3.30 3.88 1.56
N SER A 295 4.48 3.97 2.16
CA SER A 295 4.90 5.09 3.00
C SER A 295 5.12 6.39 2.21
N GLY A 296 5.69 6.31 1.00
CA GLY A 296 5.92 7.48 0.16
C GLY A 296 4.61 8.17 -0.23
N LEU A 297 3.64 7.39 -0.74
CA LEU A 297 2.31 7.88 -1.10
C LEU A 297 1.59 8.48 0.11
N ALA A 298 1.61 7.78 1.25
CA ALA A 298 0.97 8.25 2.46
C ALA A 298 1.59 9.54 3.00
N SER A 299 2.92 9.63 3.03
CA SER A 299 3.62 10.83 3.49
C SER A 299 3.34 12.05 2.62
N ALA A 300 3.11 11.85 1.32
CA ALA A 300 2.73 12.92 0.41
C ALA A 300 1.25 13.32 0.54
N PHE A 301 0.34 12.36 0.69
CA PHE A 301 -1.09 12.59 0.47
C PHE A 301 -1.96 12.52 1.72
N ALA A 302 -1.60 11.72 2.73
CA ALA A 302 -2.38 11.62 3.96
C ALA A 302 -2.55 12.97 4.68
N PRO A 303 -1.52 13.83 4.79
CA PRO A 303 -1.70 15.15 5.40
C PRO A 303 -2.71 16.04 4.67
N LEU A 304 -2.75 15.95 3.33
CA LEU A 304 -3.67 16.74 2.50
C LEU A 304 -5.12 16.34 2.73
N LEU A 305 -5.38 15.03 2.83
CA LEU A 305 -6.72 14.52 3.14
C LEU A 305 -7.13 14.82 4.58
N LEU A 306 -6.23 14.62 5.55
CA LEU A 306 -6.51 14.93 6.96
C LEU A 306 -6.88 16.40 7.14
N ALA A 307 -6.18 17.31 6.47
CA ALA A 307 -6.52 18.73 6.48
C ALA A 307 -7.96 18.97 6.00
N LEU A 308 -8.35 18.36 4.87
CA LEU A 308 -9.70 18.46 4.34
C LEU A 308 -10.76 17.88 5.28
N CYS A 309 -10.48 16.75 5.93
CA CYS A 309 -11.40 16.12 6.88
C CYS A 309 -11.70 17.00 8.11
N VAL A 310 -10.73 17.83 8.53
CA VAL A 310 -10.90 18.81 9.63
C VAL A 310 -11.46 20.15 9.11
N GLY A 311 -11.79 20.23 7.82
CA GLY A 311 -12.37 21.42 7.18
C GLY A 311 -11.34 22.47 6.75
N TRP A 312 -10.04 22.19 6.85
CA TRP A 312 -8.99 23.07 6.36
C TRP A 312 -8.83 22.92 4.85
N LYS A 313 -8.77 24.04 4.13
CA LYS A 313 -8.53 24.10 2.68
C LYS A 313 -7.21 24.86 2.40
N PRO A 314 -6.04 24.24 2.64
CA PRO A 314 -4.77 24.93 2.43
C PRO A 314 -4.56 25.34 0.96
N GLY A 315 -4.01 26.53 0.71
CA GLY A 315 -3.76 26.97 -0.66
C GLY A 315 -2.76 26.09 -1.41
N GLN A 316 -2.78 26.13 -2.76
CA GLN A 316 -1.96 25.27 -3.64
C GLN A 316 -0.48 25.15 -3.22
N GLY A 317 0.16 26.28 -2.93
CA GLY A 317 1.58 26.31 -2.57
C GLY A 317 1.88 25.60 -1.25
N LEU A 318 0.98 25.73 -0.26
CA LEU A 318 1.13 25.07 1.04
C LEU A 318 0.92 23.56 0.90
N SER A 319 -0.07 23.13 0.11
CA SER A 319 -0.33 21.71 -0.17
C SER A 319 0.84 21.06 -0.92
N ILE A 320 1.43 21.74 -1.91
CA ILE A 320 2.62 21.28 -2.62
C ILE A 320 3.80 21.15 -1.65
N ALA A 321 4.05 22.17 -0.82
CA ALA A 321 5.14 22.14 0.15
C ALA A 321 4.98 20.99 1.15
N ALA A 322 3.77 20.79 1.68
CA ALA A 322 3.48 19.70 2.62
C ALA A 322 3.72 18.31 1.99
N ALA A 323 3.26 18.11 0.75
CA ALA A 323 3.43 16.85 0.04
C ALA A 323 4.92 16.54 -0.24
N ILE A 324 5.66 17.53 -0.74
CA ILE A 324 7.09 17.37 -1.06
C ILE A 324 7.91 17.16 0.22
N LEU A 325 7.69 17.95 1.26
CA LEU A 325 8.44 17.84 2.51
C LEU A 325 8.14 16.52 3.23
N GLY A 326 6.87 16.12 3.31
CA GLY A 326 6.48 14.84 3.90
C GLY A 326 7.12 13.66 3.17
N LEU A 327 7.04 13.65 1.83
CA LEU A 327 7.70 12.64 1.01
C LEU A 327 9.22 12.62 1.18
N SER A 328 9.85 13.80 1.18
CA SER A 328 11.31 13.92 1.31
C SER A 328 11.81 13.38 2.65
N VAL A 329 11.08 13.66 3.74
CA VAL A 329 11.40 13.13 5.07
C VAL A 329 11.30 11.61 5.09
N ALA A 330 10.25 11.02 4.52
CA ALA A 330 10.12 9.56 4.47
C ALA A 330 11.26 8.88 3.66
N LEU A 331 11.60 9.44 2.50
CA LEU A 331 12.69 8.92 1.67
C LEU A 331 14.06 9.08 2.35
N PHE A 332 14.30 10.22 3.00
CA PHE A 332 15.51 10.46 3.78
C PHE A 332 15.62 9.51 4.97
N TRP A 333 14.51 9.29 5.69
CA TRP A 333 14.42 8.35 6.80
C TRP A 333 14.81 6.93 6.38
N ARG A 334 14.29 6.51 5.22
CA ARG A 334 14.60 5.21 4.63
C ARG A 334 16.07 5.12 4.19
N TYR A 335 16.59 6.16 3.53
CA TYR A 335 17.99 6.25 3.12
C TYR A 335 18.96 6.13 4.32
N MET A 336 18.61 6.72 5.46
CA MET A 336 19.39 6.63 6.70
C MET A 336 19.26 5.27 7.42
N GLY A 337 18.46 4.34 6.90
CA GLY A 337 18.25 3.02 7.51
C GLY A 337 17.35 3.02 8.76
N TRP A 338 16.76 4.16 9.13
CA TRP A 338 15.94 4.27 10.35
C TRP A 338 14.58 3.57 10.25
N HIS A 339 14.19 3.17 9.05
CA HIS A 339 12.97 2.39 8.78
C HIS A 339 12.97 1.01 9.44
N HIS A 340 14.15 0.44 9.78
CA HIS A 340 14.25 -0.79 10.56
C HIS A 340 13.72 -0.62 12.00
N ALA A 341 13.83 0.58 12.56
CA ALA A 341 13.40 0.91 13.92
C ALA A 341 11.99 1.48 13.97
N VAL A 342 11.71 2.44 13.08
CA VAL A 342 10.47 3.22 13.06
C VAL A 342 10.00 3.32 11.63
N TYR A 343 8.76 2.90 11.38
CA TYR A 343 8.12 2.99 10.07
C TYR A 343 8.27 4.40 9.45
N GLU A 344 8.83 4.47 8.24
CA GLU A 344 9.23 5.72 7.59
C GLU A 344 8.06 6.65 7.26
N GLY A 345 6.83 6.13 7.16
CA GLY A 345 5.64 6.93 6.94
C GLY A 345 5.23 7.77 8.14
N LEU A 346 5.59 7.36 9.38
CA LEU A 346 5.28 8.13 10.59
C LEU A 346 5.87 9.55 10.53
N PRO A 347 7.20 9.74 10.44
CA PRO A 347 7.79 11.08 10.38
C PRO A 347 7.40 11.85 9.12
N GLY A 348 7.19 11.17 7.99
CA GLY A 348 6.75 11.81 6.74
C GLY A 348 5.35 12.42 6.86
N ILE A 349 4.37 11.64 7.33
CA ILE A 349 2.99 12.11 7.54
C ILE A 349 2.95 13.25 8.56
N LEU A 350 3.66 13.11 9.69
CA LEU A 350 3.70 14.16 10.72
C LEU A 350 4.31 15.45 10.19
N THR A 351 5.37 15.38 9.38
CA THR A 351 6.00 16.57 8.78
C THR A 351 5.00 17.32 7.89
N GLY A 352 4.31 16.62 6.98
CA GLY A 352 3.32 17.26 6.12
C GLY A 352 2.16 17.86 6.92
N ALA A 353 1.70 17.17 7.98
CA ALA A 353 0.63 17.67 8.85
C ALA A 353 1.05 18.95 9.60
N VAL A 354 2.29 18.99 10.12
CA VAL A 354 2.85 20.16 10.80
C VAL A 354 2.98 21.35 9.84
N VAL A 355 3.47 21.13 8.61
CA VAL A 355 3.57 22.18 7.58
C VAL A 355 2.21 22.82 7.32
N ILE A 356 1.16 22.00 7.16
CA ILE A 356 -0.20 22.50 6.94
C ILE A 356 -0.70 23.27 8.17
N ALA A 357 -0.55 22.70 9.38
CA ALA A 357 -1.02 23.31 10.61
C ALA A 357 -0.38 24.69 10.85
N LEU A 358 0.93 24.82 10.66
CA LEU A 358 1.64 26.08 10.80
C LEU A 358 1.19 27.12 9.76
N GLY A 359 0.96 26.70 8.52
CA GLY A 359 0.46 27.59 7.47
C GLY A 359 -0.95 28.11 7.74
N GLN A 360 -1.83 27.28 8.30
CA GLN A 360 -3.20 27.68 8.68
C GLN A 360 -3.22 28.64 9.87
N VAL A 361 -2.40 28.40 10.90
CA VAL A 361 -2.29 29.31 12.06
C VAL A 361 -1.76 30.68 11.65
N LYS A 362 -0.78 30.73 10.74
CA LYS A 362 -0.26 31.99 10.22
C LYS A 362 -1.34 32.77 9.46
N PHE A 363 -2.10 32.10 8.60
CA PHE A 363 -3.21 32.72 7.87
C PHE A 363 -4.28 33.29 8.82
N ALA A 364 -4.68 32.53 9.85
CA ALA A 364 -5.64 33.00 10.84
C ALA A 364 -5.14 34.23 11.62
N ARG A 365 -3.85 34.25 11.98
CA ARG A 365 -3.21 35.40 12.63
C ARG A 365 -3.17 36.63 11.72
N ASP A 366 -2.75 36.45 10.47
CA ASP A 366 -2.69 37.54 9.49
C ASP A 366 -4.08 38.16 9.27
N LEU A 367 -5.13 37.33 9.18
CA LEU A 367 -6.52 37.79 9.09
C LEU A 367 -6.95 38.62 10.31
N SER A 368 -6.68 38.12 11.51
CA SER A 368 -7.02 38.82 12.76
C SER A 368 -6.29 40.18 12.90
N SER A 369 -5.04 40.24 12.46
CA SER A 369 -4.23 41.47 12.47
C SER A 369 -4.74 42.50 11.47
N TRP A 370 -5.22 42.04 10.31
CA TRP A 370 -5.79 42.89 9.27
C TRP A 370 -7.12 43.50 9.71
N PHE A 371 -8.01 42.70 10.29
CA PHE A 371 -9.26 43.20 10.88
C PHE A 371 -9.03 44.12 12.08
N GLY A 372 -8.09 43.77 12.97
CA GLY A 372 -7.69 44.65 14.09
C GLY A 372 -7.13 46.00 13.63
N GLY A 373 -6.31 46.01 12.58
CA GLY A 373 -5.77 47.25 11.98
C GLY A 373 -6.83 48.11 11.29
N MET A 374 -7.87 47.49 10.71
CA MET A 374 -8.98 48.22 10.08
C MET A 374 -9.90 48.90 11.10
N VAL A 375 -10.19 48.22 12.21
CA VAL A 375 -10.99 48.78 13.32
C VAL A 375 -10.27 49.95 13.99
N LEU A 376 -8.93 49.89 14.10
CA LEU A 376 -8.13 51.01 14.62
C LEU A 376 -8.10 52.20 13.64
N ARG A 377 -8.09 51.96 12.34
CA ARG A 377 -8.17 53.02 11.32
C ARG A 377 -9.55 53.69 11.22
N SER A 378 -10.64 53.00 11.59
CA SER A 378 -11.99 53.61 11.58
C SER A 378 -12.32 54.40 12.85
N ARG A 379 -11.56 54.24 13.93
CA ARG A 379 -11.70 55.02 15.18
C ARG A 379 -10.77 56.23 15.28
N GLY A 380 -9.83 56.38 14.33
CA GLY A 380 -8.89 57.49 14.25
C GLY A 380 -9.25 58.58 13.23
N ARG A 381 -10.52 58.68 12.81
CA ARG A 381 -11.04 59.75 11.95
C ARG A 381 -12.20 60.46 12.63
#